data_AF-A0A0R3XAQ8-F1
#
_entry.id   AF-A0A0R3XAQ8-F1
#
_cell.length_a   1.000
_cell.length_b   1.000
_cell.length_c   1.000
_cell.angle_alpha   90.00
_cell.angle_beta   90.00
_cell.angle_gamma   90.00
#
_symmetry.space_group_name_H-M   'P 1'
#
loop_
_entity.id
_entity.type
_entity.pdbx_description
1 polymer ?
#
loop_
_entity_poly.entity_id
_entity_poly.type
_entity_poly.pdbx_seq_one_letter_code
_entity_poly.pdbx_strand_id
1 'polypeptide(L)'
;MANVGATSEDAIIRRKLLVEGESGLDDRRFGVLLKEYLHWVTSDDTPEASDAACQTILEKIFQCENAMEQALLIQLMNMEQSSRYSELLEEIGKYAFTQDKQLDKSIEAARIDITNQRERLKEARVIRKNRQEYHNLAKIVQEYPERQESLRKLQKMRIELNNLESINRMYDDRIDLRKKQFHLFLVALRDLQKLVDQDDPITDPDDQKNVNIDDAMDTS
;
A
#
# COMPACT_ATOMS: atom_id res chain seq x y z
N MET A 1 -14.42 -16.84 52.94
CA MET A 1 -14.81 -18.15 53.52
C MET A 1 -16.34 -18.32 53.50
N ALA A 2 -16.97 -18.14 52.35
CA ALA A 2 -18.42 -18.26 52.21
C ALA A 2 -18.73 -18.88 50.85
N ASN A 3 -18.55 -20.20 50.73
CA ASN A 3 -19.09 -20.96 49.59
C ASN A 3 -19.18 -22.48 49.80
N VAL A 4 -18.82 -23.00 50.98
CA VAL A 4 -18.78 -24.46 51.24
C VAL A 4 -20.15 -25.00 51.71
N GLY A 5 -20.99 -24.15 52.32
CA GLY A 5 -22.35 -24.53 52.74
C GLY A 5 -23.31 -24.70 51.56
N ALA A 6 -23.28 -23.77 50.61
CA ALA A 6 -24.16 -23.79 49.43
C ALA A 6 -23.94 -25.03 48.54
N THR A 7 -22.69 -25.48 48.38
CA THR A 7 -22.39 -26.70 47.62
C THR A 7 -22.86 -27.98 48.30
N SER A 8 -22.96 -28.00 49.64
CA SER A 8 -23.46 -29.16 50.39
C SER A 8 -24.98 -29.25 50.36
N GLU A 9 -25.68 -28.12 50.53
CA GLU A 9 -27.14 -28.07 50.39
C GLU A 9 -27.57 -28.40 48.96
N ASP A 10 -26.92 -27.84 47.95
CA ASP A 10 -27.18 -28.18 46.55
C ASP A 10 -26.90 -29.67 46.23
N ALA A 11 -25.90 -30.27 46.88
CA ALA A 11 -25.61 -31.70 46.72
C ALA A 11 -26.68 -32.57 47.40
N ILE A 12 -27.18 -32.14 48.56
CA ILE A 12 -28.29 -32.79 49.28
C ILE A 12 -29.58 -32.66 48.47
N ILE A 13 -29.89 -31.47 47.95
CA ILE A 13 -31.05 -31.21 47.10
C ILE A 13 -30.96 -32.03 45.81
N ARG A 14 -29.82 -32.03 45.12
CA ARG A 14 -29.61 -32.89 43.94
C ARG A 14 -29.77 -34.36 44.25
N ARG A 15 -29.17 -34.85 45.35
CA ARG A 15 -29.30 -36.26 45.75
C ARG A 15 -30.75 -36.60 46.08
N LYS A 16 -31.47 -35.73 46.79
CA LYS A 16 -32.88 -35.94 47.12
C LYS A 16 -33.77 -35.92 45.88
N LEU A 17 -33.53 -35.00 44.96
CA LEU A 17 -34.23 -34.91 43.68
C LEU A 17 -33.96 -36.12 42.78
N LEU A 18 -32.72 -36.61 42.73
CA LEU A 18 -32.29 -37.75 41.91
C LEU A 18 -32.65 -39.11 42.50
N VAL A 19 -32.69 -39.24 43.84
CA VAL A 19 -32.96 -40.51 44.53
C VAL A 19 -34.43 -40.66 44.89
N GLU A 20 -35.10 -39.60 45.37
CA GLU A 20 -36.50 -39.68 45.80
C GLU A 20 -37.47 -39.27 44.68
N GLY A 21 -37.09 -38.33 43.79
CA GLY A 21 -37.98 -37.82 42.74
C GLY A 21 -39.41 -37.49 43.22
N GLU A 22 -40.37 -37.37 42.31
CA GLU A 22 -41.80 -37.43 42.70
C GLU A 22 -42.22 -38.85 43.15
N SER A 23 -41.42 -39.87 42.80
CA SER A 23 -41.65 -41.30 43.08
C SER A 23 -41.86 -41.62 44.57
N GLY A 24 -41.14 -40.94 45.47
CA GLY A 24 -41.26 -41.16 46.92
C GLY A 24 -42.64 -40.82 47.49
N LEU A 25 -43.44 -40.00 46.81
CA LEU A 25 -44.82 -39.69 47.21
C LEU A 25 -45.79 -40.82 46.84
N ASP A 26 -45.56 -41.47 45.70
CA ASP A 26 -46.41 -42.55 45.23
C ASP A 26 -46.19 -43.83 46.04
N ASP A 27 -44.95 -44.14 46.41
CA ASP A 27 -44.64 -45.29 47.28
C ASP A 27 -45.34 -45.17 48.66
N ARG A 28 -45.45 -43.94 49.16
CA ARG A 28 -46.21 -43.63 50.38
C ARG A 28 -47.73 -43.76 50.16
N ARG A 29 -48.26 -43.35 49.00
CA ARG A 29 -49.68 -43.52 48.64
C ARG A 29 -50.06 -45.00 48.54
N PHE A 30 -49.25 -45.81 47.87
CA PHE A 30 -49.42 -47.26 47.79
C PHE A 30 -49.33 -47.93 49.16
N GLY A 31 -48.39 -47.51 50.01
CA GLY A 31 -48.28 -48.01 51.38
C GLY A 31 -49.53 -47.73 52.25
N VAL A 32 -50.15 -46.55 52.09
CA VAL A 32 -51.41 -46.21 52.80
C VAL A 32 -52.59 -47.01 52.24
N LEU A 33 -52.72 -47.08 50.91
CA LEU A 33 -53.77 -47.87 50.25
C LEU A 33 -53.70 -49.34 50.67
N LEU A 34 -52.50 -49.93 50.68
CA LEU A 34 -52.28 -51.32 51.07
C LEU A 34 -52.67 -51.56 52.54
N LYS A 35 -52.31 -50.62 53.44
CA LYS A 35 -52.66 -50.72 54.86
C LYS A 35 -54.17 -50.66 55.09
N GLU A 36 -54.87 -49.78 54.38
CA GLU A 36 -56.33 -49.64 54.47
C GLU A 36 -57.07 -50.81 53.84
N TYR A 37 -56.57 -51.33 52.71
CA TYR A 37 -57.09 -52.55 52.11
C TYR A 37 -56.95 -53.76 53.06
N LEU A 38 -55.76 -53.96 53.63
CA LEU A 38 -55.53 -55.05 54.59
C LEU A 38 -56.40 -54.91 55.85
N HIS A 39 -56.61 -53.67 56.31
CA HIS A 39 -57.50 -53.40 57.44
C HIS A 39 -58.96 -53.75 57.10
N TRP A 40 -59.46 -53.32 55.94
CA TRP A 40 -60.82 -53.62 55.47
C TRP A 40 -61.08 -55.12 55.27
N VAL A 41 -60.08 -55.89 54.82
CA VAL A 41 -60.17 -57.35 54.66
C VAL A 41 -60.20 -58.09 56.02
N THR A 42 -59.65 -57.48 57.07
CA THR A 42 -59.55 -58.09 58.41
C THR A 42 -60.60 -57.59 59.40
N SER A 43 -61.36 -56.54 59.06
CA SER A 43 -62.39 -56.00 59.92
C SER A 43 -63.72 -56.74 59.72
N ASP A 44 -64.34 -57.14 60.83
CA ASP A 44 -65.67 -57.79 60.87
C ASP A 44 -66.74 -56.71 60.99
N ASP A 45 -66.78 -55.83 59.97
CA ASP A 45 -67.61 -54.63 59.95
C ASP A 45 -69.03 -54.93 59.44
N THR A 46 -70.01 -54.14 59.88
CA THR A 46 -71.37 -54.16 59.32
C THR A 46 -71.33 -53.92 57.81
N PRO A 47 -72.25 -54.52 57.01
CA PRO A 47 -72.24 -54.41 55.56
C PRO A 47 -72.24 -52.97 55.02
N GLU A 48 -72.87 -52.03 55.73
CA GLU A 48 -72.88 -50.59 55.37
C GLU A 48 -71.52 -49.90 55.59
N ALA A 49 -70.80 -50.26 56.66
CA ALA A 49 -69.45 -49.77 56.93
C ALA A 49 -68.41 -50.38 55.97
N SER A 50 -68.60 -51.65 55.60
CA SER A 50 -67.78 -52.31 54.60
C SER A 50 -67.92 -51.68 53.20
N ASP A 51 -69.13 -51.28 52.80
CA ASP A 51 -69.36 -50.58 51.52
C ASP A 51 -68.72 -49.19 51.49
N ALA A 52 -68.83 -48.42 52.58
CA ALA A 52 -68.17 -47.11 52.69
C ALA A 52 -66.64 -47.20 52.65
N ALA A 53 -66.06 -48.22 53.28
CA ALA A 53 -64.62 -48.50 53.21
C ALA A 53 -64.19 -48.92 51.79
N CYS A 54 -65.00 -49.73 51.10
CA CYS A 54 -64.77 -50.10 49.70
C CYS A 54 -64.76 -48.88 48.77
N GLN A 55 -65.72 -47.95 48.91
CA GLN A 55 -65.75 -46.72 48.13
C GLN A 55 -64.52 -45.83 48.38
N THR A 56 -64.09 -45.73 49.65
CA THR A 56 -62.89 -44.95 50.02
C THR A 56 -61.62 -45.54 49.39
N ILE A 57 -61.49 -46.88 49.38
CA ILE A 57 -60.37 -47.56 48.73
C ILE A 57 -60.42 -47.32 47.21
N LEU A 58 -61.60 -47.36 46.59
CA LEU A 58 -61.78 -47.13 45.16
C LEU A 58 -61.36 -45.69 44.77
N GLU A 59 -61.73 -44.68 45.55
CA GLU A 59 -61.32 -43.29 45.34
C GLU A 59 -59.79 -43.13 45.41
N LYS A 60 -59.13 -43.85 46.33
CA LYS A 60 -57.67 -43.82 46.46
C LYS A 60 -56.97 -44.52 45.31
N ILE A 61 -57.53 -45.63 44.80
CA ILE A 61 -57.05 -46.28 43.58
C ILE A 61 -57.12 -45.28 42.41
N PHE A 62 -58.24 -44.60 42.23
CA PHE A 62 -58.40 -43.59 41.18
C PHE A 62 -57.37 -42.44 41.30
N GLN A 63 -57.09 -41.98 42.53
CA GLN A 63 -56.04 -40.97 42.77
C GLN A 63 -54.65 -41.46 42.37
N CYS A 64 -54.32 -42.73 42.65
CA CYS A 64 -53.05 -43.33 42.23
C CYS A 64 -52.97 -43.49 40.71
N GLU A 65 -54.05 -43.90 40.05
CA GLU A 65 -54.11 -44.01 38.58
C GLU A 65 -53.90 -42.66 37.91
N ASN A 66 -54.60 -41.62 38.37
CA ASN A 66 -54.46 -40.27 37.84
C ASN A 66 -53.06 -39.69 38.08
N ALA A 67 -52.45 -39.97 39.24
CA ALA A 67 -51.06 -39.57 39.52
C ALA A 67 -50.07 -40.26 38.57
N MET A 68 -50.27 -41.54 38.28
CA MET A 68 -49.42 -42.30 37.34
C MET A 68 -49.55 -41.76 35.92
N GLU A 69 -50.78 -41.44 35.47
CA GLU A 69 -51.03 -40.84 34.15
C GLU A 69 -50.37 -39.45 34.05
N GLN A 70 -50.48 -38.63 35.09
CA GLN A 70 -49.82 -37.33 35.15
C GLN A 70 -48.29 -37.46 35.07
N ALA A 71 -47.70 -38.41 35.81
CA ALA A 71 -46.26 -38.67 35.77
C ALA A 71 -45.79 -39.10 34.36
N LEU A 72 -46.57 -39.96 33.68
CA LEU A 72 -46.28 -40.37 32.31
C LEU A 72 -46.33 -39.19 31.34
N LEU A 73 -47.33 -38.32 31.45
CA LEU A 73 -47.45 -37.13 30.61
C LEU A 73 -46.27 -36.17 30.81
N ILE A 74 -45.86 -35.94 32.06
CA ILE A 74 -44.69 -35.12 32.39
C ILE A 74 -43.42 -35.75 31.82
N GLN A 75 -43.26 -37.07 31.94
CA GLN A 75 -42.11 -37.77 31.36
C GLN A 75 -42.05 -37.60 29.83
N LEU A 76 -43.17 -37.77 29.14
CA LEU A 76 -43.26 -37.58 27.68
C LEU A 76 -42.91 -36.14 27.29
N MET A 77 -43.50 -35.16 27.98
CA MET A 77 -43.20 -33.74 27.77
C MET A 77 -41.71 -33.45 27.99
N ASN A 78 -41.11 -34.01 29.05
CA ASN A 78 -39.68 -33.81 29.35
C ASN A 78 -38.77 -34.44 28.28
N MET A 79 -39.13 -35.61 27.73
CA MET A 79 -38.39 -36.21 26.62
C MET A 79 -38.46 -35.34 25.37
N GLU A 80 -39.65 -34.83 25.04
CA GLU A 80 -39.83 -33.93 23.90
C GLU A 80 -39.05 -32.62 24.08
N GLN A 81 -39.11 -32.03 25.27
CA GLN A 81 -38.34 -30.82 25.61
C GLN A 81 -36.83 -31.07 25.50
N SER A 82 -36.34 -32.21 26.01
CA SER A 82 -34.93 -32.59 25.90
C SER A 82 -34.48 -32.70 24.43
N SER A 83 -35.30 -33.30 23.57
CA SER A 83 -35.03 -33.36 22.11
C SER A 83 -34.94 -31.96 21.51
N ARG A 84 -35.92 -31.10 21.79
CA ARG A 84 -35.94 -29.71 21.30
C ARG A 84 -34.73 -28.91 21.76
N TYR A 85 -34.30 -29.07 23.01
CA TYR A 85 -33.10 -28.40 23.51
C TYR A 85 -31.83 -28.91 22.82
N SER A 86 -31.75 -30.20 22.53
CA SER A 86 -30.62 -30.77 21.77
C SER A 86 -30.55 -30.21 20.35
N GLU A 87 -31.69 -30.13 19.67
CA GLU A 87 -31.78 -29.56 18.31
C GLU A 87 -31.38 -28.07 18.30
N LEU A 88 -31.90 -27.29 19.25
CA LEU A 88 -31.55 -25.88 19.41
C LEU A 88 -30.05 -25.69 19.66
N LEU A 89 -29.45 -26.55 20.48
CA LEU A 89 -28.02 -26.47 20.77
C LEU A 89 -27.17 -26.80 19.53
N GLU A 90 -27.61 -27.76 18.70
CA GLU A 90 -26.96 -28.05 17.42
C GLU A 90 -27.08 -26.87 16.44
N GLU A 91 -28.25 -26.22 16.37
CA GLU A 91 -28.48 -25.05 15.52
C GLU A 91 -27.61 -23.87 15.93
N ILE A 92 -27.54 -23.57 17.23
CA ILE A 92 -26.66 -22.53 17.78
C ILE A 92 -25.20 -22.87 17.45
N GLY A 93 -24.79 -24.13 17.61
CA GLY A 93 -23.45 -24.60 17.26
C GLY A 93 -23.11 -24.38 15.78
N LYS A 94 -24.06 -24.67 14.87
CA LYS A 94 -23.91 -24.42 13.43
C LYS A 94 -23.81 -22.92 13.14
N TYR A 95 -24.65 -22.09 13.75
CA TYR A 95 -24.60 -20.65 13.58
C TYR A 95 -23.25 -20.08 14.01
N ALA A 96 -22.78 -20.43 15.21
CA ALA A 96 -21.48 -20.00 15.73
C ALA A 96 -20.34 -20.43 14.79
N PHE A 97 -20.32 -21.69 14.35
CA PHE A 97 -19.30 -22.20 13.43
C PHE A 97 -19.30 -21.46 12.07
N THR A 98 -20.48 -21.18 11.51
CA THR A 98 -20.57 -20.44 10.24
C THR A 98 -20.13 -18.99 10.39
N GLN A 99 -20.44 -18.35 11.51
CA GLN A 99 -20.02 -16.98 11.80
C GLN A 99 -18.50 -16.87 11.95
N ASP A 100 -17.88 -17.77 12.71
CA ASP A 100 -16.41 -17.82 12.86
C ASP A 100 -15.73 -17.99 11.50
N LYS A 101 -16.24 -18.92 10.67
CA LYS A 101 -15.71 -19.14 9.32
C LYS A 101 -15.86 -17.92 8.41
N GLN A 102 -16.95 -17.15 8.55
CA GLN A 102 -17.12 -15.90 7.80
C GLN A 102 -16.16 -14.81 8.29
N LEU A 103 -15.95 -14.71 9.60
CA LEU A 103 -15.02 -13.76 10.20
C LEU A 103 -13.59 -14.05 9.75
N ASP A 104 -13.15 -15.30 9.78
CA ASP A 104 -11.82 -15.71 9.32
C ASP A 104 -11.60 -15.36 7.84
N LYS A 105 -12.60 -15.63 6.99
CA LYS A 105 -12.55 -15.24 5.57
C LYS A 105 -12.44 -13.72 5.39
N SER A 106 -13.19 -12.94 6.18
CA SER A 106 -13.15 -11.48 6.13
C SER A 106 -11.79 -10.93 6.58
N ILE A 107 -11.21 -11.51 7.64
CA ILE A 107 -9.87 -11.17 8.13
C ILE A 107 -8.82 -11.47 7.05
N GLU A 108 -8.90 -12.63 6.40
CA GLU A 108 -7.93 -12.99 5.36
C GLU A 108 -8.04 -12.08 4.14
N ALA A 109 -9.27 -11.76 3.70
CA ALA A 109 -9.49 -10.80 2.63
C ALA A 109 -8.90 -9.42 2.97
N ALA A 110 -9.13 -8.93 4.19
CA ALA A 110 -8.57 -7.67 4.65
C ALA A 110 -7.03 -7.69 4.71
N ARG A 111 -6.42 -8.83 5.08
CA ARG A 111 -4.95 -8.99 5.07
C ARG A 111 -4.39 -8.87 3.64
N ILE A 112 -5.03 -9.53 2.68
CA ILE A 112 -4.64 -9.47 1.26
C ILE A 112 -4.78 -8.03 0.73
N ASP A 113 -5.86 -7.34 1.09
CA ASP A 113 -6.05 -5.94 0.69
C ASP A 113 -4.96 -5.04 1.27
N ILE A 114 -4.59 -5.22 2.55
CA ILE A 114 -3.50 -4.47 3.18
C ILE A 114 -2.17 -4.71 2.45
N THR A 115 -1.86 -5.95 2.07
CA THR A 115 -0.63 -6.25 1.32
C THR A 115 -0.62 -5.58 -0.05
N ASN A 116 -1.74 -5.65 -0.78
CA ASN A 116 -1.89 -5.00 -2.08
C ASN A 116 -1.74 -3.47 -1.97
N GLN A 117 -2.37 -2.84 -0.97
CA GLN A 117 -2.25 -1.41 -0.75
C GLN A 117 -0.82 -1.00 -0.37
N ARG A 118 -0.09 -1.84 0.38
CA ARG A 118 1.32 -1.60 0.70
C ARG A 118 2.20 -1.62 -0.54
N GLU A 119 1.96 -2.54 -1.48
CA GLU A 119 2.70 -2.60 -2.75
C GLU A 119 2.40 -1.38 -3.62
N ARG A 120 1.13 -1.05 -3.81
CA ARG A 120 0.71 0.16 -4.52
C ARG A 120 1.32 1.43 -3.93
N LEU A 121 1.42 1.51 -2.60
CA LEU A 121 2.07 2.62 -1.92
C LEU A 121 3.57 2.70 -2.22
N LYS A 122 4.28 1.55 -2.29
CA LYS A 122 5.70 1.51 -2.68
C LYS A 122 5.88 2.04 -4.09
N GLU A 123 5.07 1.58 -5.04
CA GLU A 123 5.11 2.05 -6.43
C GLU A 123 4.82 3.55 -6.54
N ALA A 124 3.77 4.03 -5.86
CA ALA A 124 3.42 5.44 -5.84
C ALA A 124 4.54 6.33 -5.27
N ARG A 125 5.29 5.85 -4.26
CA ARG A 125 6.47 6.55 -3.72
C ARG A 125 7.59 6.66 -4.74
N VAL A 126 7.88 5.59 -5.48
CA VAL A 126 8.89 5.59 -6.54
C VAL A 126 8.49 6.57 -7.65
N ILE A 127 7.24 6.53 -8.12
CA ILE A 127 6.73 7.45 -9.13
C ILE A 127 6.86 8.90 -8.66
N ARG A 128 6.50 9.19 -7.40
CA ARG A 128 6.64 10.54 -6.83
C ARG A 128 8.10 11.00 -6.81
N LYS A 129 9.03 10.14 -6.39
CA LYS A 129 10.47 10.45 -6.38
C LYS A 129 10.97 10.75 -7.80
N ASN A 130 10.67 9.87 -8.76
CA ASN A 130 11.06 10.05 -10.15
C ASN A 130 10.48 11.35 -10.72
N ARG A 131 9.20 11.66 -10.44
CA ARG A 131 8.57 12.91 -10.88
C ARG A 131 9.25 14.14 -10.31
N GLN A 132 9.71 14.09 -9.06
CA GLN A 132 10.46 15.17 -8.44
C GLN A 132 11.84 15.34 -9.06
N GLU A 133 12.55 14.24 -9.36
CA GLU A 133 13.83 14.26 -10.07
C GLU A 133 13.67 14.85 -11.48
N TYR A 134 12.64 14.43 -12.23
CA TYR A 134 12.32 15.02 -13.54
C TYR A 134 11.97 16.50 -13.45
N HIS A 135 11.21 16.92 -12.44
CA HIS A 135 10.89 18.33 -12.25
C HIS A 135 12.14 19.17 -11.95
N ASN A 136 13.03 18.66 -11.10
CA ASN A 136 14.31 19.32 -10.81
C ASN A 136 15.19 19.41 -12.06
N LEU A 137 15.30 18.33 -12.83
CA LEU A 137 16.08 18.33 -14.07
C LEU A 137 15.48 19.29 -15.10
N ALA A 138 14.15 19.32 -15.25
CA ALA A 138 13.46 20.25 -16.14
C ALA A 138 13.71 21.71 -15.74
N LYS A 139 13.73 22.02 -14.43
CA LYS A 139 14.08 23.35 -13.93
C LYS A 139 15.51 23.74 -14.32
N ILE A 140 16.47 22.84 -14.14
CA ILE A 140 17.87 23.07 -14.55
C ILE A 140 17.95 23.28 -16.07
N VAL A 141 17.26 22.46 -16.87
CA VAL A 141 17.24 22.59 -18.34
C VAL A 141 16.65 23.93 -18.77
N GLN A 142 15.66 24.46 -18.06
CA GLN A 142 15.04 25.76 -18.35
C GLN A 142 15.97 26.96 -18.07
N GLU A 143 16.99 26.80 -17.22
CA GLU A 143 18.01 27.84 -17.00
C GLU A 143 18.90 28.03 -18.24
N TYR A 144 19.02 27.02 -19.11
CA TYR A 144 19.77 27.11 -20.35
C TYR A 144 18.92 27.73 -21.47
N PRO A 145 19.52 28.55 -22.35
CA PRO A 145 18.81 29.12 -23.49
C PRO A 145 18.32 28.02 -24.42
N GLU A 146 17.17 28.27 -25.05
CA GLU A 146 16.54 27.30 -25.93
C GLU A 146 17.52 26.85 -27.03
N ARG A 147 17.58 25.54 -27.27
CA ARG A 147 18.52 24.94 -28.22
C ARG A 147 18.45 25.60 -29.59
N GLN A 148 17.25 25.95 -30.05
CA GLN A 148 17.05 26.62 -31.33
C GLN A 148 17.67 28.03 -31.36
N GLU A 149 17.55 28.79 -30.27
CA GLU A 149 18.13 30.12 -30.19
C GLU A 149 19.67 30.04 -30.19
N SER A 150 20.23 29.11 -29.44
CA SER A 150 21.68 28.84 -29.42
C SER A 150 22.19 28.43 -30.81
N LEU A 151 21.46 27.56 -31.52
CA LEU A 151 21.79 27.18 -32.90
C LEU A 151 21.72 28.36 -33.87
N ARG A 152 20.71 29.24 -33.75
CA ARG A 152 20.62 30.47 -34.57
C ARG A 152 21.80 31.40 -34.32
N LYS A 153 22.19 31.62 -33.05
CA LYS A 153 23.37 32.44 -32.70
C LYS A 153 24.65 31.84 -33.28
N LEU A 154 24.82 30.52 -33.17
CA LEU A 154 25.97 29.80 -33.73
C LEU A 154 26.03 29.93 -35.26
N GLN A 155 24.90 29.80 -35.95
CA GLN A 155 24.84 29.97 -37.40
C GLN A 155 25.18 31.40 -37.82
N LYS A 156 24.69 32.42 -37.10
CA LYS A 156 25.06 33.83 -37.36
C LYS A 156 26.56 34.06 -37.18
N MET A 157 27.13 33.62 -36.06
CA MET A 157 28.58 33.74 -35.82
C MET A 157 29.39 33.01 -36.89
N ARG A 158 28.93 31.85 -37.37
CA ARG A 158 29.60 31.10 -38.45
C ARG A 158 29.59 31.85 -39.79
N ILE A 159 28.48 32.51 -40.11
CA ILE A 159 28.38 33.35 -41.32
C ILE A 159 29.31 34.57 -41.19
N GLU A 160 29.31 35.24 -40.04
CA GLU A 160 30.20 36.37 -39.77
C GLU A 160 31.68 35.98 -39.88
N LEU A 161 32.05 34.82 -39.31
CA LEU A 161 33.41 34.29 -39.40
C LEU A 161 33.81 33.99 -40.84
N ASN A 162 32.97 33.31 -41.61
CA ASN A 162 33.22 33.05 -43.04
C ASN A 162 33.36 34.36 -43.84
N ASN A 163 32.51 35.35 -43.55
CA ASN A 163 32.60 36.66 -44.20
C ASN A 163 33.92 37.36 -43.86
N LEU A 164 34.33 37.33 -42.60
CA LEU A 164 35.58 37.94 -42.15
C LEU A 164 36.80 37.24 -42.76
N GLU A 165 36.79 35.91 -42.85
CA GLU A 165 37.80 35.13 -43.57
C GLU A 165 37.85 35.50 -45.06
N SER A 166 36.71 35.65 -45.72
CA SER A 166 36.65 36.08 -47.12
C SER A 166 37.21 37.48 -47.30
N ILE A 167 36.88 38.42 -46.41
CA ILE A 167 37.39 39.78 -46.43
C ILE A 167 38.90 39.78 -46.20
N ASN A 168 39.39 38.99 -45.25
CA ASN A 168 40.81 38.87 -44.97
C ASN A 168 41.58 38.36 -46.20
N ARG A 169 41.07 37.29 -46.85
CA ARG A 169 41.63 36.78 -48.11
C ARG A 169 41.65 37.84 -49.22
N MET A 170 40.57 38.62 -49.37
CA MET A 170 40.54 39.72 -50.33
C MET A 170 41.59 40.80 -50.06
N TYR A 171 41.84 41.12 -48.78
CA TYR A 171 42.90 42.06 -48.40
C TYR A 171 44.29 41.47 -48.63
N ASP A 172 44.52 40.19 -48.33
CA ASP A 172 45.77 39.49 -48.62
C ASP A 172 46.07 39.51 -50.13
N ASP A 173 45.08 39.17 -50.97
CA ASP A 173 45.22 39.23 -52.43
C ASP A 173 45.55 40.65 -52.92
N ARG A 174 44.92 41.67 -52.33
CA ARG A 174 45.16 43.07 -52.67
C ARG A 174 46.56 43.53 -52.25
N ILE A 175 47.02 43.09 -51.08
CA ILE A 175 48.38 43.36 -50.60
C ILE A 175 49.39 42.70 -51.54
N ASP A 176 49.16 41.45 -51.93
CA ASP A 176 50.06 40.73 -52.83
C ASP A 176 50.08 41.34 -54.24
N LEU A 177 48.94 41.83 -54.74
CA LEU A 177 48.90 42.60 -55.99
C LEU A 177 49.73 43.89 -55.87
N ARG A 178 49.59 44.64 -54.77
CA ARG A 178 50.41 45.85 -54.54
C ARG A 178 51.89 45.53 -54.40
N LYS A 179 52.27 44.43 -53.73
CA LYS A 179 53.67 43.97 -53.67
C LYS A 179 54.22 43.67 -55.06
N LYS A 180 53.44 43.00 -55.91
CA LYS A 180 53.81 42.74 -57.32
C LYS A 180 53.95 44.02 -58.13
N GLN A 181 53.01 44.96 -58.00
CA GLN A 181 53.07 46.27 -58.65
C GLN A 181 54.28 47.09 -58.17
N PHE A 182 54.56 47.10 -56.87
CA PHE A 182 55.73 47.77 -56.30
C PHE A 182 57.04 47.14 -56.75
N HIS A 183 57.10 45.81 -56.85
CA HIS A 183 58.25 45.10 -57.40
C HIS A 183 58.47 45.46 -58.88
N LEU A 184 57.42 45.49 -59.69
CA LEU A 184 57.50 45.93 -61.08
C LEU A 184 58.00 47.37 -61.19
N PHE A 185 57.49 48.27 -60.33
CA PHE A 185 57.96 49.65 -60.26
C PHE A 185 59.44 49.75 -59.87
N LEU A 186 59.90 48.96 -58.88
CA LEU A 186 61.32 48.89 -58.50
C LEU A 186 62.21 48.39 -59.63
N VAL A 187 61.75 47.39 -60.39
CA VAL A 187 62.48 46.88 -61.56
C VAL A 187 62.56 47.96 -62.64
N ALA A 188 61.44 48.61 -62.98
CA ALA A 188 61.42 49.70 -63.95
C ALA A 188 62.30 50.89 -63.52
N LEU A 189 62.34 51.22 -62.23
CA LEU A 189 63.19 52.28 -61.68
C LEU A 189 64.68 51.90 -61.76
N ARG A 190 65.01 50.63 -61.50
CA ARG A 190 66.37 50.10 -61.69
C ARG A 190 66.78 50.08 -63.16
N ASP A 191 65.86 49.77 -64.06
CA ASP A 191 66.10 49.78 -65.50
C ASP A 191 66.26 51.20 -66.04
N LEU A 192 65.48 52.17 -65.54
CA LEU A 192 65.68 53.60 -65.79
C LEU A 192 67.01 54.10 -65.24
N GLN A 193 67.41 53.70 -64.02
CA GLN A 193 68.75 54.00 -63.49
C GLN A 193 69.84 53.45 -64.41
N LYS A 194 69.72 52.21 -64.88
CA LYS A 194 70.67 51.64 -65.85
C LYS A 194 70.68 52.37 -67.20
N LEU A 195 69.55 52.92 -67.64
CA LEU A 195 69.45 53.68 -68.89
C LEU A 195 70.08 55.06 -68.74
N VAL A 196 69.89 55.71 -67.59
CA VAL A 196 70.57 56.96 -67.23
C VAL A 196 72.08 56.74 -67.08
N ASP A 197 72.50 55.63 -66.46
CA ASP A 197 73.91 55.23 -66.36
C ASP A 197 74.53 54.83 -67.73
N GLN A 198 73.71 54.62 -68.77
CA GLN A 198 74.15 54.29 -70.13
C GLN A 198 74.21 55.52 -71.08
N ASP A 199 73.63 56.65 -70.68
CA ASP A 199 73.58 57.91 -71.46
C ASP A 199 74.58 58.96 -70.93
N ASP A 200 75.79 58.53 -70.54
CA ASP A 200 76.93 59.43 -70.38
C ASP A 200 77.77 59.49 -71.67
N PRO A 201 77.84 60.66 -72.36
CA PRO A 201 78.83 60.89 -73.41
C PRO A 201 80.24 61.12 -72.84
N ILE A 202 81.20 60.60 -73.60
CA ILE A 202 82.65 60.66 -73.42
C ILE A 202 83.20 62.11 -73.53
N THR A 203 83.77 62.62 -72.42
CA THR A 203 84.99 63.46 -72.24
C THR A 203 85.02 64.99 -72.56
N ASP A 204 85.02 65.81 -71.48
CA ASP A 204 85.96 66.88 -70.99
C ASP A 204 86.70 67.88 -71.93
N PRO A 205 87.24 69.06 -71.48
CA PRO A 205 87.44 69.58 -70.09
C PRO A 205 87.12 71.11 -69.86
N ASP A 206 87.40 71.59 -68.64
CA ASP A 206 87.54 72.99 -68.14
C ASP A 206 86.24 73.83 -67.94
N ASP A 207 85.91 74.21 -66.69
CA ASP A 207 86.50 75.37 -66.00
C ASP A 207 85.75 75.68 -64.67
N GLN A 208 86.53 75.81 -63.60
CA GLN A 208 86.34 76.73 -62.46
C GLN A 208 85.04 76.80 -61.61
N LYS A 209 85.28 76.57 -60.31
CA LYS A 209 84.96 77.41 -59.12
C LYS A 209 83.97 76.85 -58.09
N ASN A 210 84.53 76.77 -56.88
CA ASN A 210 83.99 77.16 -55.57
C ASN A 210 82.90 76.27 -54.93
N VAL A 211 82.85 76.04 -53.62
CA VAL A 211 83.69 76.26 -52.43
C VAL A 211 82.84 75.69 -51.28
N ASN A 212 83.47 75.02 -50.29
CA ASN A 212 82.96 74.77 -48.91
C ASN A 212 81.72 73.86 -48.76
N ILE A 213 81.46 73.07 -47.71
CA ILE A 213 81.91 72.82 -46.32
C ILE A 213 81.20 71.47 -46.03
N ASP A 214 81.80 70.40 -45.52
CA ASP A 214 81.99 70.15 -44.10
C ASP A 214 82.75 68.82 -43.92
N ASP A 215 83.79 68.91 -43.10
CA ASP A 215 84.67 67.85 -42.68
C ASP A 215 84.27 67.47 -41.25
N ALA A 216 83.53 66.38 -41.06
CA ALA A 216 83.42 65.64 -39.78
C ALA A 216 82.38 64.51 -39.88
N MET A 217 82.84 63.27 -40.08
CA MET A 217 82.71 62.23 -39.05
C MET A 217 83.41 60.96 -39.53
N ASP A 218 84.65 60.84 -39.06
CA ASP A 218 85.44 59.63 -39.12
C ASP A 218 84.91 58.62 -38.09
N THR A 219 84.71 57.39 -38.57
CA THR A 219 84.90 56.10 -37.89
C THR A 219 84.26 55.85 -36.52
N SER A 220 83.30 54.93 -36.48
CA SER A 220 83.56 53.49 -36.29
C SER A 220 82.29 52.66 -36.46
#